data_AF-A0AB33KRF3-F1
#
_entry.id   AF-A0AB33KRF3-F1
#
_cell.length_a   1.000
_cell.length_b   1.000
_cell.length_c   1.000
_cell.angle_alpha   90.00
_cell.angle_beta   90.00
_cell.angle_gamma   90.00
#
_symmetry.space_group_name_H-M   'P 1'
#
loop_
_entity.id
_entity.type
_entity.pdbx_description
1 polymer ?
#
loop_
_entity_poly.entity_id
_entity_poly.type
_entity_poly.pdbx_seq_one_letter_code
_entity_poly.pdbx_strand_id
1 'polypeptide(L)' 'MVRGERKRYEYPRYFFTNKSDDIRTLFSDTLTAVGVEWTTLTRGGKPLNISVARRASVALMDAHVGPKY' A
#
# COMPACT_ATOMS: atom_id res chain seq x y z
N MET A 1 1.24 -12.31 -20.58
CA MET A 1 0.14 -13.29 -20.70
C MET A 1 0.46 -14.47 -19.80
N VAL A 2 -0.52 -15.07 -19.14
CA VAL A 2 -0.40 -16.45 -18.61
C VAL A 2 -1.34 -17.27 -19.47
N ARG A 3 -0.84 -18.27 -20.21
CA ARG A 3 -1.61 -19.07 -21.18
C ARG A 3 -2.35 -18.27 -22.28
N GLY A 4 -1.74 -17.22 -22.84
CA GLY A 4 -2.35 -16.52 -23.99
C GLY A 4 -3.37 -15.42 -23.66
N GLU A 5 -3.67 -15.15 -22.38
CA GLU A 5 -4.53 -14.03 -21.98
C GLU A 5 -3.74 -12.88 -21.34
N ARG A 6 -4.02 -11.63 -21.74
CA ARG A 6 -3.50 -10.42 -21.08
C ARG A 6 -4.10 -10.32 -19.67
N LYS A 7 -3.48 -10.99 -18.71
CA LYS A 7 -3.81 -10.86 -17.29
C LYS A 7 -3.34 -9.50 -16.77
N ARG A 8 -4.18 -8.48 -16.93
CA ARG A 8 -4.03 -7.19 -16.26
C ARG A 8 -4.70 -7.33 -14.91
N TYR A 9 -3.90 -7.61 -13.88
CA TYR A 9 -4.39 -7.48 -12.52
C TYR A 9 -4.32 -6.01 -12.15
N GLU A 10 -5.43 -5.29 -12.29
CA GLU A 10 -5.62 -4.04 -11.58
C GLU A 10 -5.81 -4.39 -10.11
N TYR A 11 -4.78 -4.14 -9.30
CA TYR A 11 -4.95 -4.03 -7.86
C TYR A 11 -5.04 -2.55 -7.57
N PRO A 12 -6.19 -2.04 -7.10
CA PRO A 12 -6.24 -0.75 -6.45
C PRO A 12 -5.19 -0.76 -5.34
N ARG A 13 -4.14 0.04 -5.51
CA ARG A 13 -3.11 0.19 -4.49
C ARG A 13 -3.66 1.09 -3.39
N TYR A 14 -3.35 0.76 -2.14
CA TYR A 14 -3.61 1.70 -1.05
C TYR A 14 -2.51 2.76 -1.05
N PHE A 15 -2.94 4.01 -0.88
CA PHE A 15 -2.05 5.13 -0.75
C PHE A 15 -2.45 5.96 0.46
N PHE A 16 -1.48 6.27 1.29
CA PHE A 16 -1.67 7.12 2.45
C PHE A 16 -0.71 8.30 2.34
N THR A 17 -1.28 9.49 2.22
CA THR A 17 -0.53 10.75 2.14
C THR A 17 -0.77 11.55 3.41
N ASN A 18 0.31 11.87 4.13
CA ASN A 18 0.23 12.73 5.30
C ASN A 18 1.53 13.52 5.47
N LYS A 19 1.43 14.77 5.93
CA LYS A 19 2.59 15.64 6.18
C LYS A 19 3.31 15.35 7.50
N SER A 20 2.60 14.85 8.51
CA SER A 20 3.18 14.53 9.82
C SER A 20 4.02 13.25 9.75
N ASP A 21 5.27 13.33 10.19
CA ASP A 21 6.18 12.19 10.32
C ASP A 21 5.64 11.20 11.35
N ASP A 22 5.20 11.68 12.52
CA ASP A 22 4.67 10.82 13.59
C ASP A 22 3.47 9.99 13.15
N ILE A 23 2.52 10.60 12.43
CA ILE A 23 1.34 9.88 11.91
C ILE A 23 1.78 8.82 10.89
N ARG A 24 2.75 9.14 10.02
CA ARG A 24 3.25 8.18 9.04
C ARG A 24 3.96 7.02 9.72
N THR A 25 4.78 7.28 10.73
CA THR A 25 5.46 6.26 11.53
C THR A 25 4.45 5.35 12.23
N LEU A 26 3.46 5.91 12.91
CA LEU A 26 2.40 5.13 13.56
C LEU A 26 1.67 4.22 12.56
N PHE A 27 1.33 4.75 11.38
CA PHE A 27 0.68 3.98 10.35
C PHE A 27 1.59 2.86 9.82
N SER A 28 2.84 3.18 9.46
CA SER A 28 3.79 2.21 8.91
C SER A 28 4.19 1.10 9.89
N ASP A 29 4.34 1.44 11.17
CA ASP A 29 4.66 0.48 12.23
C ASP A 29 3.50 -0.50 12.39
N THR A 30 2.27 0.01 12.35
CA THR A 30 1.06 -0.82 12.38
C THR A 30 1.01 -1.75 11.16
N LEU A 31 1.26 -1.23 9.95
CA LEU A 31 1.31 -2.07 8.74
C LEU A 31 2.34 -3.21 8.88
N THR A 32 3.52 -2.88 9.40
CA THR A 32 4.59 -3.86 9.65
C THR A 32 4.15 -4.91 10.67
N ALA A 33 3.53 -4.50 11.78
CA ALA A 33 3.06 -5.40 12.83
C ALA A 33 1.98 -6.39 12.35
N VAL A 34 1.15 -5.98 11.38
CA VAL A 34 0.12 -6.86 10.80
C VAL A 34 0.59 -7.59 9.53
N GLY A 35 1.86 -7.48 9.16
CA GLY A 35 2.42 -8.18 7.99
C GLY A 35 2.03 -7.57 6.64
N VAL A 36 1.57 -6.32 6.62
CA VAL A 36 1.35 -5.56 5.38
C VAL A 36 2.67 -5.00 4.90
N GLU A 37 3.05 -5.32 3.68
CA GLU A 37 4.27 -4.81 3.06
C GLU A 37 3.99 -3.49 2.34
N TRP A 38 4.77 -2.47 2.67
CA TRP A 38 4.59 -1.11 2.21
C TRP A 38 5.92 -0.48 1.78
N THR A 39 5.84 0.59 0.99
CA THR A 39 7.00 1.39 0.60
C THR A 39 6.70 2.87 0.76
N THR A 40 7.76 3.66 0.96
CA THR A 40 7.67 5.11 1.03
C THR A 40 7.97 5.72 -0.33
N LEU A 41 7.16 6.69 -0.75
CA LEU A 41 7.44 7.52 -1.91
C LEU A 41 7.86 8.92 -1.45
N THR A 42 9.12 9.27 -1.71
CA THR A 42 9.65 10.61 -1.43
C THR A 42 9.33 11.57 -2.58
N ARG A 43 8.83 12.77 -2.27
CA ARG A 43 8.69 13.87 -3.22
C ARG A 43 9.58 15.02 -2.77
N GLY A 44 10.56 15.41 -3.59
CA GLY A 44 11.50 16.49 -3.24
C GLY A 44 12.31 16.21 -1.97
N GLY A 45 12.68 14.95 -1.73
CA GLY A 45 13.44 14.52 -0.54
C GLY A 45 12.63 14.30 0.73
N LYS A 46 11.33 14.64 0.76
CA LYS A 46 10.46 14.38 1.92
C LYS A 46 9.57 13.15 1.69
N PRO A 47 9.55 12.17 2.61
CA PRO A 47 8.67 11.01 2.52
C PRO A 47 7.24 11.45 2.83
N LEU A 48 6.43 11.73 1.82
CA LEU A 48 5.06 12.20 2.04
C LEU A 48 4.01 11.10 1.92
N ASN A 49 4.38 9.97 1.30
CA ASN A 49 3.41 8.96 0.93
C ASN A 49 3.88 7.56 1.29
N ILE A 50 2.95 6.76 1.78
CA ILE A 50 3.08 5.33 2.01
C ILE A 50 2.21 4.61 0.97
N SER A 51 2.80 3.63 0.28
CA SER A 51 2.16 2.87 -0.79
C SER A 51 2.14 1.38 -0.43
N VAL A 52 0.98 0.74 -0.57
CA VAL A 52 0.81 -0.72 -0.48
C VAL A 52 0.38 -1.23 -1.85
N ALA A 53 1.28 -1.94 -2.52
CA ALA A 53 1.07 -2.43 -3.89
C ALA A 53 1.33 -3.93 -4.06
N ARG A 54 1.85 -4.62 -3.03
CA ARG A 54 2.04 -6.06 -3.10
C ARG A 54 0.69 -6.76 -2.98
N ARG A 55 0.40 -7.67 -3.91
CA ARG A 55 -0.90 -8.35 -4.02
C ARG A 55 -1.38 -8.97 -2.70
N ALA A 56 -0.50 -9.67 -1.97
CA ALA A 56 -0.88 -10.29 -0.70
C ALA A 56 -1.27 -9.24 0.35
N SER A 57 -0.52 -8.14 0.40
CA SER A 57 -0.78 -7.02 1.30
C SER A 57 -2.03 -6.23 0.94
N VAL A 58 -2.31 -6.03 -0.36
CA VAL A 58 -3.57 -5.44 -0.84
C VAL A 58 -4.75 -6.33 -0.47
N ALA A 59 -4.65 -7.65 -0.69
CA ALA A 59 -5.70 -8.58 -0.31
C ALA A 59 -5.97 -8.60 1.20
N LEU A 60 -4.92 -8.49 2.02
CA LEU A 60 -5.03 -8.37 3.47
C LEU A 60 -5.75 -7.08 3.87
N MET A 61 -5.37 -5.96 3.25
CA MET A 61 -6.04 -4.66 3.46
C MET A 61 -7.50 -4.71 3.02
N ASP A 62 -7.81 -5.29 1.86
CA ASP A 62 -9.17 -5.45 1.35
C ASP A 62 -10.05 -6.28 2.30
N ALA A 63 -9.50 -7.34 2.89
CA ALA A 63 -10.23 -8.20 3.82
C ALA A 63 -10.61 -7.50 5.13
N HIS A 64 -9.81 -6.54 5.60
CA HIS A 64 -10.00 -5.90 6.92
C HIS A 64 -10.51 -4.45 6.86
N VAL A 65 -10.12 -3.68 5.82
CA VAL A 65 -10.48 -2.27 5.63
C VAL A 65 -11.61 -2.11 4.60
N GLY A 66 -11.81 -3.12 3.76
CA GLY A 66 -12.75 -3.09 2.65
C GLY A 66 -12.11 -2.55 1.37
N PRO A 67 -12.36 -3.19 0.21
CA PRO A 67 -11.77 -2.80 -1.06
C PRO A 67 -12.01 -1.34 -1.43
N LYS A 68 -11.01 -0.70 -2.04
CA LYS A 68 -11.10 0.66 -2.59
C LYS A 68 -11.20 0.56 -4.12
N TYR A 69 -12.43 0.57 -4.63
CA TYR A 69 -12.72 0.60 -6.07
C TYR A 69 -12.72 2.03 -6.61
#